data_AF-A0A925YSW0-F1
#
_entry.id   AF-A0A925YSW0-F1
#
_cell.length_a   1.000
_cell.length_b   1.000
_cell.length_c   1.000
_cell.angle_alpha   90.00
_cell.angle_beta   90.00
_cell.angle_gamma   90.00
#
_symmetry.space_group_name_H-M   'P 1'
#
loop_
_entity.id
_entity.type
_entity.pdbx_description
1 polymer ?
#
loop_
_entity_poly.entity_id
_entity_poly.type
_entity_poly.pdbx_seq_one_letter_code
_entity_poly.pdbx_strand_id
1 'polypeptide(L)'
;KDRQQPRFPWYSYLDEAPRMAHDVPWAEIGRVPGKPFFLYETQAMNPSKYRAEFPYRLLALGAIQDWDIINWHCLPRPVLAEEERPYDKAMELAHGGFQAEGFHFRFDEVQSAAMRTAAHMFRTGAYKPVEKPTTVTFGTRSLYDPANMDYGKSFGDFGERITPTTYRYGLYMKVDPTRTDDLIEGPSVLPRLNEANPIRPTNEIAFDWQRSHLVMDAPSAVSYTGFYAQHGGPVRFANGITLDNVSVANPEGMVYPVGENEKFIAFGAVAQDGLPLDKSRHVLVSLVSTSFNTGYQINEDNVASAKKTDDIYRGMVTGKAPVLVARVGATLTAPQFTGMKYRLLDWHMKPIGEGVVKDGLLPISATAPIFNIELTR
;
A
#
# COMPACT_ATOMS: atom_id res chain seq x y z
N LYS A 1 -12.36 -13.45 -13.77
CA LYS A 1 -12.04 -13.81 -12.36
C LYS A 1 -13.17 -14.65 -11.76
N ASP A 2 -12.88 -15.46 -10.74
CA ASP A 2 -13.91 -16.26 -10.05
C ASP A 2 -14.89 -15.35 -9.28
N ARG A 3 -16.20 -15.53 -9.46
CA ARG A 3 -17.24 -14.81 -8.72
C ARG A 3 -17.34 -15.25 -7.27
N GLN A 4 -16.83 -16.43 -6.96
CA GLN A 4 -16.87 -16.99 -5.61
C GLN A 4 -15.72 -16.46 -4.73
N GLN A 5 -14.76 -15.71 -5.28
CA GLN A 5 -13.73 -15.10 -4.43
C GLN A 5 -14.40 -14.13 -3.42
N PRO A 6 -13.93 -14.07 -2.16
CA PRO A 6 -14.58 -13.26 -1.11
C PRO A 6 -14.67 -11.76 -1.41
N ARG A 7 -13.83 -11.27 -2.33
CA ARG A 7 -13.72 -9.84 -2.67
C ARG A 7 -14.33 -9.45 -3.99
N PHE A 8 -14.95 -10.38 -4.73
CA PHE A 8 -15.52 -10.08 -6.03
C PHE A 8 -16.49 -8.87 -5.96
N PRO A 9 -16.46 -7.93 -6.93
CA PRO A 9 -15.64 -7.88 -8.15
C PRO A 9 -14.22 -7.32 -7.94
N TRP A 10 -13.87 -6.98 -6.71
CA TRP A 10 -12.59 -6.40 -6.34
C TRP A 10 -11.53 -7.45 -6.06
N TYR A 11 -10.34 -6.95 -5.78
CA TYR A 11 -9.18 -7.76 -5.47
C TYR A 11 -8.27 -6.98 -4.53
N SER A 12 -7.88 -7.62 -3.44
CA SER A 12 -6.81 -7.16 -2.55
C SER A 12 -5.64 -8.11 -2.72
N TYR A 13 -4.43 -7.55 -2.79
CA TYR A 13 -3.22 -8.36 -2.79
C TYR A 13 -2.79 -8.75 -1.37
N LEU A 14 -3.57 -8.38 -0.36
CA LEU A 14 -3.40 -8.91 0.99
C LEU A 14 -4.04 -10.30 1.12
N ASP A 15 -4.90 -10.73 0.19
CA ASP A 15 -5.53 -12.07 0.22
C ASP A 15 -4.63 -13.19 -0.36
N GLU A 16 -3.39 -12.88 -0.72
CA GLU A 16 -2.43 -13.83 -1.30
C GLU A 16 -0.98 -13.52 -0.88
N ALA A 17 -0.06 -14.41 -1.23
CA ALA A 17 1.37 -14.18 -1.02
C ALA A 17 1.79 -12.82 -1.62
N PRO A 18 2.58 -12.02 -0.89
CA PRO A 18 2.79 -10.63 -1.25
C PRO A 18 3.57 -10.51 -2.56
N ARG A 19 3.10 -9.59 -3.39
CA ARG A 19 3.67 -9.17 -4.67
C ARG A 19 3.19 -7.77 -5.00
N MET A 20 3.92 -7.00 -5.79
CA MET A 20 3.45 -5.74 -6.38
C MET A 20 2.97 -5.93 -7.81
N ALA A 21 3.65 -6.80 -8.56
CA ALA A 21 3.32 -7.10 -9.95
C ALA A 21 2.36 -8.30 -10.08
N HIS A 22 1.50 -8.29 -11.10
CA HIS A 22 0.58 -9.41 -11.38
C HIS A 22 1.26 -10.62 -12.03
N ASP A 23 2.29 -10.39 -12.84
CA ASP A 23 2.93 -11.43 -13.66
C ASP A 23 4.45 -11.33 -13.53
N VAL A 24 5.06 -10.47 -14.33
CA VAL A 24 6.51 -10.28 -14.35
C VAL A 24 6.93 -9.36 -13.19
N PRO A 25 7.82 -9.81 -12.27
CA PRO A 25 8.30 -9.02 -11.16
C PRO A 25 9.14 -7.87 -11.71
N TRP A 26 8.65 -6.64 -11.58
CA TRP A 26 9.34 -5.44 -12.08
C TRP A 26 9.80 -4.55 -10.93
N ALA A 27 9.10 -4.56 -9.80
CA ALA A 27 9.49 -3.82 -8.61
C ALA A 27 10.42 -4.67 -7.74
N GLU A 28 10.20 -5.99 -7.70
CA GLU A 28 10.91 -6.94 -6.83
C GLU A 28 12.35 -7.24 -7.26
N ILE A 29 12.75 -6.80 -8.46
CA ILE A 29 14.04 -7.11 -9.10
C ILE A 29 15.14 -6.06 -8.84
N GLY A 30 14.81 -5.03 -8.07
CA GLY A 30 15.34 -3.70 -8.33
C GLY A 30 16.81 -3.43 -8.02
N ARG A 31 17.43 -4.05 -7.01
CA ARG A 31 18.61 -3.41 -6.42
C ARG A 31 19.94 -3.97 -6.90
N VAL A 32 20.77 -3.09 -7.49
CA VAL A 32 22.19 -3.36 -7.72
C VAL A 32 22.99 -2.93 -6.48
N PRO A 33 23.80 -3.81 -5.86
CA PRO A 33 24.54 -3.48 -4.65
C PRO A 33 25.44 -2.23 -4.82
N GLY A 34 25.39 -1.33 -3.85
CA GLY A 34 26.20 -0.11 -3.84
C GLY A 34 25.78 0.95 -4.86
N LYS A 35 24.60 0.81 -5.48
CA LYS A 35 24.00 1.82 -6.35
C LYS A 35 22.68 2.29 -5.77
N PRO A 36 22.32 3.58 -5.96
CA PRO A 36 20.99 4.04 -5.58
C PRO A 36 19.95 3.31 -6.44
N PHE A 37 18.89 2.84 -5.81
CA PHE A 37 17.74 2.29 -6.50
C PHE A 37 16.63 3.33 -6.61
N PHE A 38 16.11 3.46 -7.82
CA PHE A 38 15.00 4.32 -8.12
C PHE A 38 13.85 3.49 -8.69
N LEU A 39 12.77 3.35 -7.91
CA LEU A 39 11.53 2.83 -8.45
C LEU A 39 10.83 3.90 -9.29
N TYR A 40 11.03 3.79 -10.60
CA TYR A 40 10.40 4.65 -11.59
C TYR A 40 8.91 4.32 -11.72
N GLU A 41 8.08 5.35 -11.72
CA GLU A 41 6.64 5.33 -12.02
C GLU A 41 5.84 4.17 -11.44
N THR A 42 5.37 4.32 -10.19
CA THR A 42 4.51 3.32 -9.56
C THR A 42 3.16 3.88 -9.15
N GLN A 43 2.12 3.06 -9.29
CA GLN A 43 0.76 3.43 -8.95
C GLN A 43 -0.21 2.25 -8.78
N ALA A 44 -1.19 2.40 -7.89
CA ALA A 44 -2.39 1.57 -7.90
C ALA A 44 -3.39 2.09 -8.93
N MET A 45 -3.79 1.26 -9.88
CA MET A 45 -4.77 1.66 -10.88
C MET A 45 -6.16 1.80 -10.26
N ASN A 46 -6.76 2.98 -10.45
CA ASN A 46 -8.17 3.26 -10.20
C ASN A 46 -9.02 2.77 -11.39
N PRO A 47 -10.23 2.24 -11.17
CA PRO A 47 -10.87 2.02 -9.88
C PRO A 47 -10.32 0.79 -9.14
N SER A 48 -10.09 0.92 -7.83
CA SER A 48 -9.78 -0.19 -6.94
C SER A 48 -10.33 0.06 -5.53
N LYS A 49 -11.13 -0.88 -5.00
CA LYS A 49 -11.74 -0.75 -3.66
C LYS A 49 -10.68 -0.69 -2.55
N TYR A 50 -9.60 -1.44 -2.65
CA TYR A 50 -8.63 -1.61 -1.56
C TYR A 50 -7.32 -0.86 -1.77
N ARG A 51 -7.27 0.08 -2.72
CA ARG A 51 -6.05 0.81 -3.11
C ARG A 51 -5.27 1.49 -1.98
N ALA A 52 -5.90 1.78 -0.84
CA ALA A 52 -5.21 2.31 0.35
C ALA A 52 -4.14 1.36 0.91
N GLU A 53 -4.16 0.07 0.56
CA GLU A 53 -3.10 -0.89 0.92
C GLU A 53 -1.80 -0.67 0.14
N PHE A 54 -1.90 -0.12 -1.07
CA PHE A 54 -0.77 -0.05 -2.01
C PHE A 54 0.39 0.80 -1.48
N PRO A 55 0.16 1.99 -0.87
CA PRO A 55 1.23 2.76 -0.24
C PRO A 55 2.02 2.00 0.81
N TYR A 56 1.35 1.24 1.68
CA TYR A 56 2.00 0.49 2.74
C TYR A 56 2.70 -0.78 2.22
N ARG A 57 2.12 -1.48 1.25
CA ARG A 57 2.77 -2.61 0.58
C ARG A 57 4.03 -2.18 -0.16
N LEU A 58 3.97 -1.06 -0.85
CA LEU A 58 5.12 -0.51 -1.55
C LEU A 58 6.20 -0.05 -0.58
N LEU A 59 5.83 0.63 0.50
CA LEU A 59 6.72 1.00 1.59
C LEU A 59 7.41 -0.22 2.20
N ALA A 60 6.67 -1.30 2.45
CA ALA A 60 7.24 -2.55 2.95
C ALA A 60 8.25 -3.14 1.96
N LEU A 61 7.92 -3.24 0.67
CA LEU A 61 8.87 -3.71 -0.34
C LEU A 61 10.12 -2.81 -0.43
N GLY A 62 9.93 -1.50 -0.41
CA GLY A 62 11.03 -0.54 -0.44
C GLY A 62 11.93 -0.60 0.79
N ALA A 63 11.35 -0.83 1.97
CA ALA A 63 12.12 -1.07 3.19
C ALA A 63 12.90 -2.39 3.10
N ILE A 64 12.25 -3.50 2.73
CA ILE A 64 12.87 -4.83 2.59
C ILE A 64 14.11 -4.78 1.71
N GLN A 65 14.02 -4.06 0.59
CA GLN A 65 15.06 -3.94 -0.42
C GLN A 65 16.03 -2.77 -0.17
N ASP A 66 15.75 -1.91 0.81
CA ASP A 66 16.43 -0.62 1.08
C ASP A 66 16.60 0.23 -0.18
N TRP A 67 15.44 0.61 -0.73
CA TRP A 67 15.34 1.55 -1.84
C TRP A 67 15.63 2.98 -1.43
N ASP A 68 16.17 3.76 -2.35
CA ASP A 68 16.50 5.18 -2.11
C ASP A 68 15.37 6.12 -2.55
N ILE A 69 14.67 5.79 -3.64
CA ILE A 69 13.67 6.68 -4.26
C ILE A 69 12.44 5.89 -4.71
N ILE A 70 11.27 6.38 -4.34
CA ILE A 70 9.96 5.94 -4.84
C ILE A 70 9.30 7.10 -5.57
N ASN A 71 8.93 6.91 -6.84
CA ASN A 71 8.15 7.89 -7.60
C ASN A 71 6.71 7.42 -7.82
N TRP A 72 5.77 8.18 -7.27
CA TRP A 72 4.34 8.02 -7.49
C TRP A 72 3.96 8.66 -8.82
N HIS A 73 3.58 7.84 -9.81
CA HIS A 73 3.26 8.37 -11.13
C HIS A 73 1.89 9.07 -11.14
N CYS A 74 1.83 10.20 -11.83
CA CYS A 74 0.60 10.94 -12.16
C CYS A 74 0.83 11.61 -13.51
N LEU A 75 -0.06 11.40 -14.49
CA LEU A 75 0.10 12.04 -15.79
C LEU A 75 -0.03 13.57 -15.65
N PRO A 76 0.69 14.35 -16.47
CA PRO A 76 0.57 15.80 -16.46
C PRO A 76 -0.84 16.23 -16.88
N ARG A 77 -1.58 16.81 -15.95
CA ARG A 77 -2.84 17.55 -16.18
C ARG A 77 -2.64 18.99 -15.72
N PRO A 78 -3.33 19.97 -16.31
CA PRO A 78 -3.14 21.40 -16.02
C PRO A 78 -3.11 21.69 -14.51
N VAL A 79 -2.32 22.71 -14.16
CA VAL A 79 -2.19 23.22 -12.79
C VAL A 79 -3.53 23.79 -12.37
N LEU A 80 -4.12 23.22 -11.31
CA LEU A 80 -5.41 23.66 -10.76
C LEU A 80 -5.23 24.64 -9.59
N ALA A 81 -4.01 25.09 -9.30
CA ALA A 81 -3.67 25.84 -8.09
C ALA A 81 -4.44 27.17 -7.91
N GLU A 82 -5.07 27.67 -8.99
CA GLU A 82 -5.89 28.88 -8.97
C GLU A 82 -7.35 28.62 -8.56
N GLU A 83 -7.81 27.37 -8.55
CA GLU A 83 -9.16 27.02 -8.11
C GLU A 83 -9.25 27.03 -6.57
N GLU A 84 -10.36 27.52 -6.00
CA GLU A 84 -10.55 27.56 -4.53
C GLU A 84 -10.59 26.16 -3.90
N ARG A 85 -11.12 25.18 -4.65
CA ARG A 85 -11.27 23.77 -4.24
C ARG A 85 -10.79 22.85 -5.37
N PRO A 86 -9.47 22.86 -5.67
CA PRO A 86 -8.92 22.23 -6.87
C PRO A 86 -9.04 20.71 -6.88
N TYR A 87 -9.31 20.13 -5.71
CA TYR A 87 -9.40 18.69 -5.50
C TYR A 87 -10.83 18.16 -5.40
N ASP A 88 -11.85 19.01 -5.49
CA ASP A 88 -13.28 18.63 -5.45
C ASP A 88 -13.79 18.17 -6.83
N LYS A 89 -13.09 17.19 -7.40
CA LYS A 89 -13.41 16.62 -8.71
C LYS A 89 -13.69 15.13 -8.56
N ALA A 90 -14.31 14.55 -9.58
CA ALA A 90 -14.43 13.11 -9.65
C ALA A 90 -13.03 12.48 -9.73
N MET A 91 -12.83 11.33 -9.12
CA MET A 91 -11.65 10.51 -9.34
C MET A 91 -11.53 10.18 -10.82
N GLU A 92 -10.32 10.30 -11.33
CA GLU A 92 -9.94 9.80 -12.65
C GLU A 92 -9.81 8.27 -12.55
N LEU A 93 -10.53 7.55 -13.42
CA LEU A 93 -10.65 6.10 -13.39
C LEU A 93 -10.18 5.56 -14.74
N ALA A 94 -9.48 4.43 -14.72
CA ALA A 94 -9.24 3.66 -15.93
C ALA A 94 -10.59 3.37 -16.58
N HIS A 95 -10.66 3.47 -17.92
CA HIS A 95 -11.84 3.10 -18.67
C HIS A 95 -11.47 2.43 -19.99
N GLY A 96 -12.44 1.77 -20.64
CA GLY A 96 -12.19 0.97 -21.87
C GLY A 96 -11.62 1.74 -23.07
N GLY A 97 -11.43 3.06 -22.97
CA GLY A 97 -10.76 3.89 -23.97
C GLY A 97 -9.39 4.41 -23.54
N PHE A 98 -9.07 4.43 -22.24
CA PHE A 98 -7.80 4.93 -21.72
C PHE A 98 -7.53 4.41 -20.28
N GLN A 99 -6.74 3.34 -20.15
CA GLN A 99 -6.41 2.77 -18.84
C GLN A 99 -5.52 3.68 -17.99
N ALA A 100 -4.64 4.45 -18.65
CA ALA A 100 -3.64 5.26 -17.97
C ALA A 100 -4.27 6.39 -17.13
N GLU A 101 -5.52 6.76 -17.40
CA GLU A 101 -6.29 7.65 -16.54
C GLU A 101 -6.47 7.10 -15.11
N GLY A 102 -6.46 5.78 -14.95
CA GLY A 102 -6.51 5.14 -13.63
C GLY A 102 -5.24 5.33 -12.80
N PHE A 103 -4.14 5.83 -13.36
CA PHE A 103 -2.93 6.12 -12.59
C PHE A 103 -2.99 7.47 -11.85
N HIS A 104 -4.09 8.19 -11.98
CA HIS A 104 -4.27 9.44 -11.27
C HIS A 104 -4.82 9.21 -9.85
N PHE A 105 -4.13 9.78 -8.88
CA PHE A 105 -4.52 9.81 -7.47
C PHE A 105 -4.88 11.23 -7.00
N ARG A 106 -4.85 12.21 -7.91
CA ARG A 106 -5.00 13.65 -7.60
C ARG A 106 -6.30 13.98 -6.86
N PHE A 107 -7.37 13.28 -7.18
CA PHE A 107 -8.70 13.47 -6.59
C PHE A 107 -9.09 12.29 -5.69
N ASP A 108 -8.12 11.46 -5.34
CA ASP A 108 -8.31 10.27 -4.53
C ASP A 108 -7.87 10.55 -3.10
N GLU A 109 -8.84 11.01 -2.31
CA GLU A 109 -8.61 11.48 -0.95
C GLU A 109 -8.04 10.38 -0.03
N VAL A 110 -8.51 9.15 -0.22
CA VAL A 110 -8.12 7.99 0.57
C VAL A 110 -6.70 7.54 0.22
N GLN A 111 -6.41 7.37 -1.07
CA GLN A 111 -5.08 6.92 -1.47
C GLN A 111 -4.01 7.96 -1.13
N SER A 112 -4.31 9.24 -1.36
CA SER A 112 -3.39 10.34 -1.07
C SER A 112 -3.06 10.47 0.42
N ALA A 113 -4.04 10.26 1.30
CA ALA A 113 -3.81 10.26 2.75
C ALA A 113 -2.88 9.10 3.19
N ALA A 114 -3.12 7.90 2.67
CA ALA A 114 -2.26 6.73 2.91
C ALA A 114 -0.83 6.96 2.34
N MET A 115 -0.72 7.51 1.13
CA MET A 115 0.55 7.86 0.50
C MET A 115 1.34 8.88 1.32
N ARG A 116 0.69 9.93 1.86
CA ARG A 116 1.36 10.94 2.68
C ARG A 116 2.03 10.33 3.91
N THR A 117 1.30 9.46 4.61
CA THR A 117 1.82 8.79 5.81
C THR A 117 2.91 7.80 5.47
N ALA A 118 2.72 6.96 4.46
CA ALA A 118 3.74 6.02 3.97
C ALA A 118 5.01 6.73 3.48
N ALA A 119 4.87 7.88 2.81
CA ALA A 119 6.00 8.68 2.36
C ALA A 119 6.81 9.25 3.53
N HIS A 120 6.17 9.68 4.61
CA HIS A 120 6.88 10.10 5.81
C HIS A 120 7.66 8.93 6.44
N MET A 121 7.05 7.74 6.53
CA MET A 121 7.73 6.53 7.03
C MET A 121 8.94 6.15 6.18
N PHE A 122 8.82 6.23 4.85
CA PHE A 122 9.93 5.98 3.93
C PHE A 122 11.05 7.00 4.13
N ARG A 123 10.71 8.29 4.11
CA ARG A 123 11.70 9.38 4.19
C ARG A 123 12.48 9.43 5.50
N THR A 124 11.90 8.95 6.60
CA THR A 124 12.58 8.88 7.90
C THR A 124 13.35 7.57 8.11
N GLY A 125 13.34 6.65 7.13
CA GLY A 125 13.97 5.34 7.28
C GLY A 125 13.37 4.54 8.44
N ALA A 126 12.04 4.63 8.62
CA ALA A 126 11.39 4.13 9.81
C ALA A 126 11.50 2.60 9.98
N TYR A 127 11.73 1.87 8.89
CA TYR A 127 11.86 0.43 8.87
C TYR A 127 13.23 0.00 8.34
N LYS A 128 13.81 -1.02 8.95
CA LYS A 128 15.10 -1.57 8.57
C LYS A 128 14.98 -2.46 7.33
N PRO A 129 16.02 -2.50 6.48
CA PRO A 129 16.11 -3.53 5.45
C PRO A 129 16.41 -4.91 5.99
N VAL A 130 16.29 -5.89 5.08
CA VAL A 130 16.86 -7.21 5.30
C VAL A 130 18.39 -7.10 5.35
N GLU A 131 18.99 -7.64 6.40
CA GLU A 131 20.44 -7.53 6.63
C GLU A 131 21.29 -8.30 5.61
N LYS A 132 20.77 -9.42 5.08
CA LYS A 132 21.50 -10.35 4.20
C LYS A 132 20.66 -10.77 3.00
N PRO A 133 20.49 -9.87 2.01
CA PRO A 133 19.69 -10.16 0.85
C PRO A 133 20.30 -11.21 -0.05
N THR A 134 19.43 -12.02 -0.66
CA THR A 134 19.84 -12.99 -1.67
C THR A 134 20.39 -12.24 -2.87
N THR A 135 21.59 -12.58 -3.32
CA THR A 135 22.19 -11.98 -4.51
C THR A 135 22.09 -12.93 -5.68
N VAL A 136 21.55 -12.45 -6.79
CA VAL A 136 21.49 -13.16 -8.06
C VAL A 136 22.41 -12.47 -9.04
N THR A 137 23.40 -13.20 -9.55
CA THR A 137 24.32 -12.70 -10.56
C THR A 137 24.03 -13.37 -11.88
N PHE A 138 23.62 -12.59 -12.88
CA PHE A 138 23.38 -13.08 -14.24
C PHE A 138 24.69 -13.17 -15.02
N GLY A 139 24.96 -14.36 -15.58
CA GLY A 139 26.11 -14.67 -16.44
C GLY A 139 25.79 -14.59 -17.93
N THR A 140 26.78 -14.85 -18.79
CA THR A 140 26.62 -14.70 -20.25
C THR A 140 25.52 -15.58 -20.85
N ARG A 141 25.20 -16.73 -20.25
CA ARG A 141 24.08 -17.58 -20.68
C ARG A 141 22.76 -16.80 -20.64
N SER A 142 22.47 -16.12 -19.54
CA SER A 142 21.24 -15.35 -19.39
C SER A 142 21.32 -13.99 -20.09
N LEU A 143 22.51 -13.38 -20.13
CA LEU A 143 22.70 -12.07 -20.75
C LEU A 143 22.67 -12.10 -22.28
N TYR A 144 23.13 -13.18 -22.92
CA TYR A 144 23.31 -13.27 -24.38
C TYR A 144 22.45 -14.34 -25.06
N ASP A 145 21.83 -15.25 -24.32
CA ASP A 145 20.88 -16.22 -24.89
C ASP A 145 19.44 -15.94 -24.43
N PRO A 146 18.69 -15.11 -25.17
CA PRO A 146 17.30 -14.80 -24.83
C PRO A 146 16.39 -16.03 -24.90
N ALA A 147 16.80 -17.14 -25.55
CA ALA A 147 16.01 -18.37 -25.55
C ALA A 147 15.94 -19.03 -24.16
N ASN A 148 16.93 -18.75 -23.29
CA ASN A 148 16.95 -19.26 -21.91
C ASN A 148 16.25 -18.33 -20.89
N MET A 149 15.69 -17.21 -21.35
CA MET A 149 15.02 -16.23 -20.49
C MET A 149 13.49 -16.38 -20.52
N ASP A 150 12.97 -17.60 -20.56
CA ASP A 150 11.56 -17.92 -20.84
C ASP A 150 10.54 -17.28 -19.87
N TYR A 151 10.85 -17.14 -18.58
CA TYR A 151 9.96 -16.48 -17.63
C TYR A 151 9.86 -14.97 -17.90
N GLY A 152 8.67 -14.55 -18.34
CA GLY A 152 8.40 -13.16 -18.74
C GLY A 152 9.29 -12.66 -19.88
N LYS A 153 10.01 -13.55 -20.59
CA LYS A 153 11.07 -13.20 -21.54
C LYS A 153 12.22 -12.40 -20.92
N SER A 154 12.47 -12.54 -19.61
CA SER A 154 13.40 -11.68 -18.87
C SER A 154 14.23 -12.37 -17.78
N PHE A 155 13.76 -13.48 -17.20
CA PHE A 155 14.38 -14.01 -15.97
C PHE A 155 14.69 -15.52 -15.98
N GLY A 156 14.30 -16.24 -17.03
CA GLY A 156 14.53 -17.68 -17.14
C GLY A 156 13.96 -18.47 -15.94
N ASP A 157 14.60 -19.59 -15.61
CA ASP A 157 14.22 -20.47 -14.49
C ASP A 157 14.13 -19.77 -13.12
N PHE A 158 14.84 -18.65 -12.93
CA PHE A 158 14.81 -17.93 -11.66
C PHE A 158 13.57 -17.05 -11.50
N GLY A 159 12.89 -16.72 -12.59
CA GLY A 159 11.78 -15.76 -12.59
C GLY A 159 10.68 -16.06 -11.57
N GLU A 160 10.26 -17.31 -11.46
CA GLU A 160 9.24 -17.76 -10.50
C GLU A 160 9.68 -17.61 -9.03
N ARG A 161 10.98 -17.52 -8.77
CA ARG A 161 11.57 -17.42 -7.42
C ARG A 161 11.78 -15.99 -6.95
N ILE A 162 11.80 -15.02 -7.87
CA ILE A 162 12.11 -13.61 -7.56
C ILE A 162 11.19 -13.09 -6.48
N THR A 163 9.89 -13.08 -6.73
CA THR A 163 8.88 -12.53 -5.82
C THR A 163 8.93 -13.20 -4.44
N PRO A 164 8.76 -14.54 -4.30
CA PRO A 164 8.76 -15.15 -2.98
C PRO A 164 10.12 -15.04 -2.26
N THR A 165 11.24 -14.94 -2.98
CA THR A 165 12.56 -14.70 -2.37
C THR A 165 12.66 -13.27 -1.85
N THR A 166 12.30 -12.28 -2.68
CA THR A 166 12.30 -10.85 -2.33
C THR A 166 11.54 -10.58 -1.04
N TYR A 167 10.33 -11.09 -0.90
CA TYR A 167 9.50 -10.81 0.27
C TYR A 167 9.89 -11.56 1.55
N ARG A 168 10.84 -12.50 1.49
CA ARG A 168 11.36 -13.20 2.69
C ARG A 168 12.77 -12.79 3.06
N TYR A 169 13.59 -12.51 2.05
CA TYR A 169 15.02 -12.34 2.22
C TYR A 169 15.55 -11.08 1.56
N GLY A 170 14.75 -10.30 0.82
CA GLY A 170 15.29 -9.28 -0.07
C GLY A 170 16.04 -9.89 -1.27
N LEU A 171 16.36 -9.07 -2.27
CA LEU A 171 16.97 -9.56 -3.51
C LEU A 171 17.82 -8.49 -4.18
N TYR A 172 19.11 -8.80 -4.36
CA TYR A 172 20.03 -7.99 -5.13
C TYR A 172 20.33 -8.64 -6.47
N MET A 173 20.39 -7.84 -7.52
CA MET A 173 20.76 -8.28 -8.86
C MET A 173 22.13 -7.74 -9.26
N LYS A 174 22.95 -8.61 -9.83
CA LYS A 174 24.25 -8.30 -10.41
C LYS A 174 24.29 -8.84 -11.84
N VAL A 175 25.11 -8.19 -12.66
CA VAL A 175 25.45 -8.64 -14.00
C VAL A 175 26.95 -8.89 -14.00
N ASP A 176 27.37 -10.09 -14.39
CA ASP A 176 28.78 -10.44 -14.51
C ASP A 176 29.01 -11.19 -15.83
N PRO A 177 29.44 -10.49 -16.88
CA PRO A 177 29.66 -11.09 -18.19
C PRO A 177 30.93 -11.95 -18.25
N THR A 178 31.70 -12.08 -17.15
CA THR A 178 32.90 -12.92 -17.12
C THR A 178 32.61 -14.37 -16.78
N ARG A 179 31.40 -14.66 -16.28
CA ARG A 179 30.91 -16.01 -15.98
C ARG A 179 29.91 -16.48 -17.01
N THR A 180 29.91 -17.79 -17.27
CA THR A 180 28.94 -18.42 -18.17
C THR A 180 27.58 -18.58 -17.50
N ASP A 181 27.56 -19.13 -16.28
CA ASP A 181 26.33 -19.47 -15.57
C ASP A 181 25.85 -18.35 -14.64
N ASP A 182 24.57 -18.43 -14.26
CA ASP A 182 24.00 -17.60 -13.21
C ASP A 182 24.38 -18.13 -11.82
N LEU A 183 24.56 -17.22 -10.86
CA LEU A 183 24.88 -17.57 -9.47
C LEU A 183 23.82 -17.00 -8.53
N ILE A 184 23.35 -17.83 -7.60
CA ILE A 184 22.48 -17.41 -6.50
C ILE A 184 23.26 -17.55 -5.18
N GLU A 185 23.50 -16.44 -4.50
CA GLU A 185 24.18 -16.38 -3.20
C GLU A 185 23.14 -16.04 -2.13
N GLY A 186 22.81 -17.02 -1.27
CA GLY A 186 21.80 -16.88 -0.23
C GLY A 186 20.58 -17.78 -0.44
N PRO A 187 19.56 -17.67 0.42
CA PRO A 187 18.36 -18.49 0.32
C PRO A 187 17.54 -18.15 -0.93
N SER A 188 16.93 -19.14 -1.58
CA SER A 188 15.96 -18.92 -2.65
C SER A 188 14.67 -19.68 -2.34
N VAL A 189 13.54 -19.12 -2.74
CA VAL A 189 12.23 -19.69 -2.47
C VAL A 189 11.59 -20.11 -3.77
N LEU A 190 11.21 -21.38 -3.86
CA LEU A 190 10.30 -21.85 -4.89
C LEU A 190 8.85 -21.56 -4.45
N PRO A 191 8.00 -20.99 -5.32
CA PRO A 191 6.61 -20.74 -4.98
C PRO A 191 5.86 -22.05 -4.73
N ARG A 192 4.73 -21.99 -3.99
CA ARG A 192 3.80 -23.11 -3.71
C ARG A 192 4.35 -24.27 -2.85
N LEU A 193 5.66 -24.33 -2.60
CA LEU A 193 6.26 -25.27 -1.65
C LEU A 193 6.39 -24.59 -0.29
N ASN A 194 5.53 -24.96 0.68
CA ASN A 194 5.57 -24.47 2.07
C ASN A 194 5.66 -22.94 2.18
N GLU A 195 4.62 -22.24 1.72
CA GLU A 195 4.55 -20.80 1.91
C GLU A 195 4.23 -20.49 3.38
N ALA A 196 5.28 -20.15 4.14
CA ALA A 196 5.17 -19.70 5.51
C ALA A 196 4.20 -18.52 5.59
N ASN A 197 3.22 -18.58 6.47
CA ASN A 197 2.31 -17.47 6.73
C ASN A 197 2.12 -17.33 8.26
N PRO A 198 2.36 -16.14 8.85
CA PRO A 198 2.85 -14.92 8.19
C PRO A 198 4.30 -15.07 7.69
N ILE A 199 4.67 -14.31 6.66
CA ILE A 199 6.10 -14.06 6.37
C ILE A 199 6.58 -12.82 7.10
N ARG A 200 7.84 -12.86 7.54
CA ARG A 200 8.51 -11.80 8.29
C ARG A 200 9.90 -11.56 7.71
N PRO A 201 10.03 -10.74 6.64
CA PRO A 201 11.34 -10.44 6.06
C PRO A 201 12.26 -9.72 7.06
N THR A 202 11.68 -8.93 7.97
CA THR A 202 12.37 -8.30 9.09
C THR A 202 11.55 -8.47 10.37
N ASN A 203 12.09 -8.06 11.51
CA ASN A 203 11.35 -8.04 12.77
C ASN A 203 10.22 -7.00 12.79
N GLU A 204 10.25 -6.04 11.86
CA GLU A 204 9.38 -4.87 11.83
C GLU A 204 8.28 -4.99 10.76
N ILE A 205 8.30 -6.02 9.91
CA ILE A 205 7.37 -6.17 8.77
C ILE A 205 6.80 -7.58 8.78
N ALA A 206 5.47 -7.70 8.75
CA ALA A 206 4.77 -8.97 8.68
C ALA A 206 3.63 -8.93 7.67
N PHE A 207 3.63 -9.86 6.71
CA PHE A 207 2.50 -10.11 5.84
C PHE A 207 1.80 -11.39 6.29
N ASP A 208 0.52 -11.30 6.62
CA ASP A 208 -0.34 -12.44 6.94
C ASP A 208 -1.51 -12.45 5.96
N TRP A 209 -1.36 -13.18 4.85
CA TRP A 209 -2.40 -13.20 3.83
C TRP A 209 -3.51 -14.19 4.11
N GLN A 210 -3.33 -15.13 5.04
CA GLN A 210 -4.43 -15.96 5.52
C GLN A 210 -5.38 -15.17 6.43
N ARG A 211 -4.90 -14.08 7.03
CA ARG A 211 -5.70 -13.09 7.77
C ARG A 211 -5.78 -11.74 7.05
N SER A 212 -5.38 -11.72 5.78
CA SER A 212 -5.47 -10.61 4.85
C SER A 212 -4.99 -9.25 5.38
N HIS A 213 -3.77 -9.20 5.93
CA HIS A 213 -3.19 -7.94 6.41
C HIS A 213 -1.68 -7.85 6.29
N LEU A 214 -1.20 -6.61 6.32
CA LEU A 214 0.18 -6.20 6.51
C LEU A 214 0.28 -5.39 7.81
N VAL A 215 1.18 -5.79 8.70
CA VAL A 215 1.57 -5.04 9.90
C VAL A 215 3.01 -4.59 9.75
N MET A 216 3.26 -3.32 10.05
CA MET A 216 4.62 -2.81 10.22
C MET A 216 4.75 -2.15 11.59
N ASP A 217 5.81 -2.48 12.32
CA ASP A 217 5.96 -2.14 13.74
C ASP A 217 7.43 -1.80 14.05
N ALA A 218 7.71 -0.51 14.16
CA ALA A 218 9.02 0.04 14.47
C ALA A 218 8.92 1.14 15.55
N PRO A 219 10.03 1.49 16.23
CA PRO A 219 10.00 2.52 17.27
C PRO A 219 9.48 3.88 16.79
N SER A 220 9.81 4.29 15.55
CA SER A 220 9.45 5.60 14.98
C SER A 220 8.18 5.56 14.10
N ALA A 221 7.65 4.38 13.77
CA ALA A 221 6.46 4.25 12.95
C ALA A 221 5.73 2.92 13.18
N VAL A 222 4.40 2.95 13.10
CA VAL A 222 3.55 1.75 13.10
C VAL A 222 2.53 1.86 11.98
N SER A 223 2.19 0.75 11.34
CA SER A 223 1.12 0.70 10.33
C SER A 223 0.38 -0.64 10.34
N TYR A 224 -0.89 -0.59 9.95
CA TYR A 224 -1.74 -1.74 9.69
C TYR A 224 -2.56 -1.47 8.44
N THR A 225 -2.51 -2.36 7.45
CA THR A 225 -3.47 -2.34 6.36
C THR A 225 -4.04 -3.73 6.14
N GLY A 226 -5.36 -3.83 5.99
CA GLY A 226 -6.03 -5.10 5.82
C GLY A 226 -7.47 -5.13 6.31
N PHE A 227 -8.01 -6.33 6.40
CA PHE A 227 -9.41 -6.59 6.75
C PHE A 227 -9.54 -6.77 8.27
N TYR A 228 -9.84 -5.69 8.98
CA TYR A 228 -9.84 -5.67 10.45
C TYR A 228 -10.82 -6.69 11.05
N ALA A 229 -11.95 -6.96 10.37
CA ALA A 229 -12.90 -7.98 10.81
C ALA A 229 -12.28 -9.40 10.83
N GLN A 230 -11.37 -9.70 9.90
CA GLN A 230 -10.66 -10.97 9.81
C GLN A 230 -9.45 -11.05 10.74
N HIS A 231 -8.85 -9.90 11.08
CA HIS A 231 -7.83 -9.82 12.13
C HIS A 231 -8.39 -10.28 13.49
N GLY A 232 -9.68 -10.01 13.75
CA GLY A 232 -10.43 -10.61 14.86
C GLY A 232 -10.17 -9.99 16.24
N GLY A 233 -9.59 -8.80 16.29
CA GLY A 233 -9.31 -8.10 17.55
C GLY A 233 -8.48 -6.84 17.36
N PRO A 234 -8.09 -6.19 18.47
CA PRO A 234 -7.29 -4.98 18.43
C PRO A 234 -5.90 -5.25 17.84
N VAL A 235 -5.40 -4.34 17.03
CA VAL A 235 -4.02 -4.42 16.52
C VAL A 235 -3.10 -3.79 17.56
N ARG A 236 -2.16 -4.58 18.08
CA ARG A 236 -1.21 -4.17 19.13
C ARG A 236 0.19 -4.09 18.57
N PHE A 237 0.83 -2.95 18.81
CA PHE A 237 2.21 -2.69 18.40
C PHE A 237 3.14 -2.78 19.62
N ALA A 238 4.40 -3.13 19.38
CA ALA A 238 5.42 -3.36 20.41
C ALA A 238 5.72 -2.10 21.24
N ASN A 239 5.49 -0.91 20.67
CA ASN A 239 5.65 0.37 21.34
C ASN A 239 4.45 0.79 22.23
N GLY A 240 3.51 -0.12 22.49
CA GLY A 240 2.35 0.12 23.34
C GLY A 240 1.17 0.79 22.64
N ILE A 241 1.29 1.13 21.35
CA ILE A 241 0.16 1.62 20.56
C ILE A 241 -0.83 0.47 20.32
N THR A 242 -2.11 0.74 20.46
CA THR A 242 -3.20 -0.16 20.12
C THR A 242 -4.23 0.57 19.25
N LEU A 243 -4.58 -0.02 18.12
CA LEU A 243 -5.73 0.35 17.31
C LEU A 243 -6.90 -0.58 17.66
N ASP A 244 -7.99 -0.02 18.16
CA ASP A 244 -9.17 -0.76 18.61
C ASP A 244 -10.49 -0.10 18.18
N ASN A 245 -11.62 -0.76 18.44
CA ASN A 245 -12.99 -0.25 18.22
C ASN A 245 -13.21 0.29 16.80
N VAL A 246 -12.64 -0.39 15.80
CA VAL A 246 -12.73 0.04 14.41
C VAL A 246 -14.17 -0.05 13.92
N SER A 247 -14.61 1.04 13.31
CA SER A 247 -15.91 1.21 12.67
C SER A 247 -15.74 1.86 11.31
N VAL A 248 -16.60 1.54 10.35
CA VAL A 248 -16.60 2.15 9.02
C VAL A 248 -18.00 2.68 8.72
N ALA A 249 -18.11 3.99 8.52
CA ALA A 249 -19.34 4.65 8.13
C ALA A 249 -19.37 4.82 6.61
N ASN A 250 -20.24 4.04 5.96
CA ASN A 250 -20.50 4.19 4.53
C ASN A 250 -21.49 5.34 4.31
N PRO A 251 -21.20 6.30 3.41
CA PRO A 251 -22.13 7.36 3.05
C PRO A 251 -23.29 6.79 2.20
N GLU A 252 -24.42 7.47 2.23
CA GLU A 252 -25.58 7.13 1.39
C GLU A 252 -25.19 7.13 -0.10
N GLY A 253 -25.71 6.16 -0.85
CA GLY A 253 -25.46 6.04 -2.29
C GLY A 253 -24.10 5.45 -2.68
N MET A 254 -23.25 5.05 -1.73
CA MET A 254 -22.00 4.33 -2.05
C MET A 254 -22.31 2.95 -2.63
N VAL A 255 -21.89 2.73 -3.89
CA VAL A 255 -22.23 1.52 -4.65
C VAL A 255 -21.50 0.27 -4.14
N TYR A 256 -20.28 0.43 -3.61
CA TYR A 256 -19.47 -0.67 -3.07
C TYR A 256 -19.09 -0.38 -1.60
N PRO A 257 -20.05 -0.48 -0.67
CA PRO A 257 -19.78 -0.21 0.74
C PRO A 257 -18.76 -1.20 1.32
N VAL A 258 -18.11 -0.78 2.40
CA VAL A 258 -17.27 -1.64 3.23
C VAL A 258 -18.18 -2.39 4.19
N GLY A 259 -18.18 -3.72 4.10
CA GLY A 259 -19.02 -4.58 4.95
C GLY A 259 -18.45 -4.75 6.36
N GLU A 260 -19.32 -5.10 7.32
CA GLU A 260 -18.92 -5.42 8.70
C GLU A 260 -18.01 -6.67 8.78
N ASN A 261 -18.08 -7.56 7.79
CA ASN A 261 -17.23 -8.73 7.63
C ASN A 261 -15.87 -8.43 6.95
N GLU A 262 -15.68 -7.21 6.46
CA GLU A 262 -14.43 -6.74 5.87
C GLU A 262 -13.72 -5.81 6.85
N LYS A 263 -14.36 -4.68 7.17
CA LYS A 263 -13.74 -3.54 7.88
C LYS A 263 -12.34 -3.25 7.33
N PHE A 264 -12.24 -3.17 6.01
CA PHE A 264 -10.97 -2.86 5.36
C PHE A 264 -10.51 -1.46 5.79
N ILE A 265 -9.28 -1.35 6.25
CA ILE A 265 -8.67 -0.08 6.66
C ILE A 265 -7.18 -0.03 6.27
N ALA A 266 -6.66 1.18 6.20
CA ALA A 266 -5.23 1.47 6.12
C ALA A 266 -4.90 2.53 7.16
N PHE A 267 -4.13 2.13 8.16
CA PHE A 267 -3.70 2.91 9.32
C PHE A 267 -2.19 3.10 9.28
N GLY A 268 -1.73 4.30 9.61
CA GLY A 268 -0.33 4.57 9.88
C GLY A 268 -0.16 5.69 10.90
N ALA A 269 0.85 5.57 11.75
CA ALA A 269 1.33 6.62 12.64
C ALA A 269 2.86 6.71 12.53
N VAL A 270 3.39 7.91 12.33
CA VAL A 270 4.83 8.12 12.08
C VAL A 270 5.35 9.38 12.74
N ALA A 271 6.50 9.27 13.38
CA ALA A 271 7.30 10.40 13.84
C ALA A 271 7.95 11.10 12.64
N GLN A 272 7.56 12.34 12.38
CA GLN A 272 8.04 13.11 11.23
C GLN A 272 9.49 13.62 11.42
N ASP A 273 9.98 13.60 12.66
CA ASP A 273 11.35 13.98 13.05
C ASP A 273 12.33 12.80 13.08
N GLY A 274 11.89 11.59 12.71
CA GLY A 274 12.71 10.37 12.69
C GLY A 274 13.06 9.81 14.07
N LEU A 275 12.56 10.41 15.15
CA LEU A 275 12.72 9.88 16.51
C LEU A 275 11.74 8.74 16.79
N PRO A 276 11.99 7.90 17.80
CA PRO A 276 10.96 7.03 18.35
C PRO A 276 9.68 7.81 18.72
N LEU A 277 8.51 7.20 18.52
CA LEU A 277 7.20 7.83 18.74
C LEU A 277 7.00 8.36 20.16
N ASP A 278 7.67 7.77 21.15
CA ASP A 278 7.66 8.21 22.56
C ASP A 278 8.50 9.47 22.83
N LYS A 279 9.40 9.82 21.91
CA LYS A 279 10.28 10.99 21.99
C LYS A 279 9.95 12.06 20.94
N SER A 280 9.18 11.70 19.92
CA SER A 280 8.83 12.58 18.82
C SER A 280 7.99 13.77 19.29
N ARG A 281 8.25 14.93 18.67
CA ARG A 281 7.45 16.15 18.85
C ARG A 281 6.41 16.34 17.77
N HIS A 282 6.51 15.61 16.67
CA HIS A 282 5.65 15.74 15.50
C HIS A 282 5.26 14.35 14.99
N VAL A 283 4.00 13.97 15.19
CA VAL A 283 3.48 12.70 14.73
C VAL A 283 2.38 12.95 13.70
N LEU A 284 2.45 12.26 12.57
CA LEU A 284 1.38 12.21 11.58
C LEU A 284 0.65 10.88 11.71
N VAL A 285 -0.68 10.92 11.74
CA VAL A 285 -1.54 9.74 11.73
C VAL A 285 -2.49 9.83 10.53
N SER A 286 -2.71 8.71 9.85
CA SER A 286 -3.80 8.54 8.87
C SER A 286 -4.54 7.24 9.14
N LEU A 287 -5.87 7.27 8.97
CA LEU A 287 -6.74 6.12 9.09
C LEU A 287 -7.85 6.25 8.04
N VAL A 288 -7.77 5.48 6.97
CA VAL A 288 -8.66 5.57 5.82
C VAL A 288 -9.11 4.18 5.35
N SER A 289 -10.12 4.11 4.48
CA SER A 289 -10.59 2.84 3.90
C SER A 289 -10.68 2.92 2.37
N THR A 290 -11.81 3.35 1.82
CA THR A 290 -12.07 3.39 0.38
C THR A 290 -12.93 4.59 0.01
N SER A 291 -12.96 4.92 -1.27
CA SER A 291 -13.91 5.89 -1.83
C SER A 291 -14.26 5.57 -3.29
N PHE A 292 -15.39 6.11 -3.75
CA PHE A 292 -15.91 5.94 -5.11
C PHE A 292 -16.56 7.23 -5.60
N ASN A 293 -16.53 7.48 -6.91
CA ASN A 293 -17.36 8.54 -7.49
C ASN A 293 -18.85 8.23 -7.25
N THR A 294 -19.67 9.26 -7.07
CA THR A 294 -21.12 9.11 -6.99
C THR A 294 -21.64 8.47 -8.28
N GLY A 295 -22.39 7.36 -8.15
CA GLY A 295 -22.94 6.61 -9.29
C GLY A 295 -21.92 5.74 -10.04
N TYR A 296 -20.72 5.55 -9.51
CA TYR A 296 -19.74 4.62 -10.09
C TYR A 296 -20.28 3.18 -10.13
N GLN A 297 -20.11 2.48 -11.25
CA GLN A 297 -20.49 1.07 -11.39
C GLN A 297 -19.47 0.31 -12.25
N ILE A 298 -19.01 -0.83 -11.75
CA ILE A 298 -18.23 -1.78 -12.55
C ILE A 298 -19.16 -2.79 -13.24
N ASN A 299 -18.80 -3.19 -14.45
CA ASN A 299 -19.48 -4.30 -15.10
C ASN A 299 -18.90 -5.63 -14.56
N GLU A 300 -19.61 -6.26 -13.64
CA GLU A 300 -19.16 -7.50 -12.99
C GLU A 300 -19.04 -8.67 -13.96
N ASP A 301 -19.88 -8.74 -15.00
CA ASP A 301 -19.77 -9.77 -16.05
C ASP A 301 -18.44 -9.66 -16.80
N ASN A 302 -18.01 -8.43 -17.06
CA ASN A 302 -16.71 -8.16 -17.66
C ASN A 302 -15.58 -8.52 -16.70
N VAL A 303 -15.67 -8.19 -15.40
CA VAL A 303 -14.66 -8.63 -14.40
C VAL A 303 -14.55 -10.16 -14.35
N ALA A 304 -15.69 -10.86 -14.43
CA ALA A 304 -15.74 -12.32 -14.38
C ALA A 304 -15.13 -12.97 -15.65
N SER A 305 -15.37 -12.38 -16.82
CA SER A 305 -15.06 -12.99 -18.13
C SER A 305 -13.87 -12.39 -18.88
N ALA A 306 -13.33 -11.25 -18.42
CA ALA A 306 -12.26 -10.53 -19.09
C ALA A 306 -11.02 -11.40 -19.31
N LYS A 307 -10.49 -11.34 -20.53
CA LYS A 307 -9.22 -11.98 -20.92
C LYS A 307 -8.06 -10.98 -20.90
N LYS A 308 -8.37 -9.68 -20.98
CA LYS A 308 -7.42 -8.58 -20.91
C LYS A 308 -7.92 -7.54 -19.92
N THR A 309 -7.01 -6.74 -19.37
CA THR A 309 -7.33 -5.66 -18.44
C THR A 309 -8.34 -4.66 -19.02
N ASP A 310 -8.25 -4.33 -20.32
CA ASP A 310 -9.20 -3.42 -20.99
C ASP A 310 -10.64 -3.92 -20.97
N ASP A 311 -10.84 -5.24 -21.05
CA ASP A 311 -12.17 -5.82 -21.10
C ASP A 311 -12.91 -5.59 -19.77
N ILE A 312 -12.20 -5.58 -18.64
CA ILE A 312 -12.75 -5.33 -17.29
C ILE A 312 -13.47 -3.98 -17.25
N TYR A 313 -12.92 -2.99 -17.96
CA TYR A 313 -13.38 -1.61 -17.93
C TYR A 313 -14.40 -1.26 -19.02
N ARG A 314 -14.76 -2.22 -19.88
CA ARG A 314 -15.77 -1.98 -20.91
C ARG A 314 -17.15 -1.81 -20.26
N GLY A 315 -17.91 -0.80 -20.68
CA GLY A 315 -19.28 -0.58 -20.21
C GLY A 315 -19.41 -0.21 -18.73
N MET A 316 -18.32 0.15 -18.06
CA MET A 316 -18.37 0.68 -16.69
C MET A 316 -18.93 2.12 -16.70
N VAL A 317 -19.56 2.51 -15.60
CA VAL A 317 -19.97 3.89 -15.33
C VAL A 317 -18.93 4.52 -14.41
N THR A 318 -18.24 5.57 -14.86
CA THR A 318 -17.17 6.23 -14.08
C THR A 318 -17.70 7.07 -12.91
N GLY A 319 -18.97 7.44 -12.93
CA GLY A 319 -19.61 8.29 -11.92
C GLY A 319 -19.18 9.76 -12.03
N LYS A 320 -19.55 10.55 -11.03
CA LYS A 320 -19.24 11.98 -10.94
C LYS A 320 -18.92 12.42 -9.50
N ALA A 321 -18.48 13.65 -9.34
CA ALA A 321 -18.40 14.29 -8.03
C ALA A 321 -19.81 14.41 -7.38
N PRO A 322 -19.91 14.39 -6.04
CA PRO A 322 -18.82 14.26 -5.09
C PRO A 322 -18.25 12.82 -5.04
N VAL A 323 -17.01 12.70 -4.58
CA VAL A 323 -16.44 11.41 -4.21
C VAL A 323 -17.06 10.99 -2.87
N LEU A 324 -17.61 9.78 -2.81
CA LEU A 324 -18.20 9.18 -1.63
C LEU A 324 -17.11 8.39 -0.88
N VAL A 325 -16.82 8.77 0.35
CA VAL A 325 -15.74 8.17 1.16
C VAL A 325 -16.31 7.32 2.30
N ALA A 326 -15.86 6.07 2.39
CA ALA A 326 -16.13 5.21 3.55
C ALA A 326 -15.20 5.66 4.68
N ARG A 327 -15.77 6.39 5.65
CA ARG A 327 -15.01 7.02 6.73
C ARG A 327 -14.76 6.03 7.84
N VAL A 328 -13.56 6.08 8.41
CA VAL A 328 -13.13 5.12 9.43
C VAL A 328 -13.07 5.81 10.78
N GLY A 329 -13.64 5.18 11.80
CA GLY A 329 -13.49 5.55 13.19
C GLY A 329 -12.78 4.46 13.96
N ALA A 330 -12.04 4.83 14.99
CA ALA A 330 -11.33 3.91 15.87
C ALA A 330 -10.99 4.59 17.20
N THR A 331 -10.56 3.80 18.17
CA THR A 331 -9.87 4.29 19.36
C THR A 331 -8.39 3.95 19.24
N LEU A 332 -7.54 4.98 19.19
CA LEU A 332 -6.10 4.80 19.29
C LEU A 332 -5.68 4.96 20.75
N THR A 333 -5.18 3.89 21.36
CA THR A 333 -4.57 3.93 22.69
C THR A 333 -3.06 4.00 22.51
N ALA A 334 -2.44 5.10 22.92
CA ALA A 334 -1.03 5.40 22.79
C ALA A 334 -0.58 6.28 23.98
N PRO A 335 -0.17 5.68 25.11
CA PRO A 335 0.25 6.43 26.31
C PRO A 335 1.28 7.52 26.02
N GLN A 336 2.19 7.26 25.08
CA GLN A 336 3.22 8.20 24.63
C GLN A 336 2.69 9.50 24.04
N PHE A 337 1.44 9.53 23.55
CA PHE A 337 0.83 10.74 22.98
C PHE A 337 0.14 11.61 24.02
N THR A 338 0.05 11.19 25.28
CA THR A 338 -0.57 11.97 26.35
C THR A 338 0.00 13.38 26.41
N GLY A 339 -0.87 14.39 26.39
CA GLY A 339 -0.51 15.80 26.43
C GLY A 339 -0.16 16.42 25.07
N MET A 340 -0.04 15.62 24.00
CA MET A 340 0.13 16.17 22.65
C MET A 340 -1.15 16.87 22.20
N LYS A 341 -1.00 18.06 21.61
CA LYS A 341 -2.07 18.74 20.87
C LYS A 341 -2.32 17.98 19.58
N TYR A 342 -3.57 17.81 19.18
CA TYR A 342 -3.91 17.24 17.88
C TYR A 342 -4.71 18.23 17.03
N ARG A 343 -4.54 18.13 15.71
CA ARG A 343 -5.38 18.77 14.68
C ARG A 343 -5.91 17.69 13.75
N LEU A 344 -7.24 17.67 13.59
CA LEU A 344 -7.93 16.82 12.62
C LEU A 344 -8.02 17.58 11.30
N LEU A 345 -7.54 16.98 10.22
CA LEU A 345 -7.43 17.64 8.92
C LEU A 345 -8.32 16.96 7.88
N ASP A 346 -9.05 17.77 7.12
CA ASP A 346 -9.85 17.32 5.99
C ASP A 346 -8.99 17.07 4.74
N TRP A 347 -9.65 16.76 3.62
CA TRP A 347 -9.00 16.49 2.34
C TRP A 347 -8.18 17.70 1.82
N HIS A 348 -8.63 18.92 2.12
CA HIS A 348 -7.95 20.16 1.76
C HIS A 348 -6.90 20.57 2.77
N MET A 349 -6.53 19.68 3.70
CA MET A 349 -5.63 19.93 4.82
C MET A 349 -6.07 21.07 5.74
N LYS A 350 -7.37 21.41 5.73
CA LYS A 350 -7.95 22.42 6.61
C LYS A 350 -8.27 21.78 7.97
N PRO A 351 -8.00 22.47 9.09
CA PRO A 351 -8.43 22.00 10.41
C PRO A 351 -9.95 21.93 10.48
N ILE A 352 -10.47 20.77 10.89
CA ILE A 352 -11.90 20.55 11.17
C ILE A 352 -12.15 20.20 12.65
N GLY A 353 -11.09 20.13 13.45
CA GLY A 353 -11.15 19.91 14.88
C GLY A 353 -9.76 19.93 15.49
N GLU A 354 -9.70 20.20 16.79
CA GLU A 354 -8.47 20.23 17.56
C GLU A 354 -8.72 19.79 19.00
N GLY A 355 -7.64 19.47 19.71
CA GLY A 355 -7.71 19.12 21.12
C GLY A 355 -6.38 18.67 21.67
N VAL A 356 -6.42 17.95 22.79
CA VAL A 356 -5.26 17.38 23.46
C VAL A 356 -5.56 15.92 23.78
N VAL A 357 -4.60 15.04 23.51
CA VAL A 357 -4.71 13.62 23.86
C VAL A 357 -4.66 13.47 25.38
N LYS A 358 -5.71 12.89 25.97
CA LYS A 358 -5.82 12.63 27.42
C LYS A 358 -5.68 11.14 27.69
N ASP A 359 -4.89 10.79 28.70
CA ASP A 359 -4.69 9.40 29.14
C ASP A 359 -4.27 8.43 28.01
N GLY A 360 -3.54 8.96 27.02
CA GLY A 360 -3.12 8.22 25.83
C GLY A 360 -4.24 7.86 24.87
N LEU A 361 -5.46 8.36 25.04
CA LEU A 361 -6.61 8.03 24.20
C LEU A 361 -6.86 9.10 23.14
N LEU A 362 -6.80 8.70 21.88
CA LEU A 362 -7.20 9.50 20.73
C LEU A 362 -8.39 8.82 20.02
N PRO A 363 -9.63 9.27 20.27
CA PRO A 363 -10.80 8.80 19.52
C PRO A 363 -10.81 9.44 18.13
N ILE A 364 -11.02 8.61 17.10
CA ILE A 364 -11.17 9.03 15.70
C ILE A 364 -12.61 8.73 15.30
N SER A 365 -13.34 9.76 14.86
CA SER A 365 -14.75 9.61 14.49
C SER A 365 -14.93 9.14 13.06
N ALA A 366 -15.77 8.12 12.85
CA ALA A 366 -16.20 7.68 11.52
C ALA A 366 -17.18 8.67 10.85
N THR A 367 -17.73 9.65 11.57
CA THR A 367 -18.71 10.60 10.99
C THR A 367 -18.05 11.86 10.42
N ALA A 368 -16.82 12.17 10.85
CA ALA A 368 -16.08 13.34 10.41
C ALA A 368 -15.17 13.02 9.21
N PRO A 369 -14.98 13.96 8.25
CA PRO A 369 -14.12 13.76 7.08
C PRO A 369 -12.64 13.93 7.45
N ILE A 370 -12.12 13.05 8.30
CA ILE A 370 -10.73 13.09 8.78
C ILE A 370 -9.86 12.24 7.86
N PHE A 371 -8.81 12.82 7.29
CA PHE A 371 -7.84 12.10 6.44
C PHE A 371 -6.46 12.01 7.08
N ASN A 372 -6.07 13.08 7.80
CA ASN A 372 -4.82 13.16 8.53
C ASN A 372 -5.07 13.77 9.91
N ILE A 373 -4.28 13.33 10.88
CA ILE A 373 -4.21 13.90 12.23
C ILE A 373 -2.76 14.28 12.49
N GLU A 374 -2.52 15.56 12.77
CA GLU A 374 -1.21 16.06 13.18
C GLU A 374 -1.19 16.17 14.70
N LEU A 375 -0.21 15.52 15.35
CA LEU A 375 0.04 15.66 16.77
C LEU A 375 1.34 16.44 17.02
N THR A 376 1.30 17.38 17.97
CA THR A 376 2.44 18.20 18.37
C THR A 376 2.60 18.28 19.89
N ARG A 377 3.85 18.29 20.39
CA ARG A 377 4.17 18.56 21.81
C ARG A 377 4.36 20.04 22.09
#